data_AF-A0A4U2ZYZ4-F1
#
_entry.id   AF-A0A4U2ZYZ4-F1
#
_cell.length_a   1.000
_cell.length_b   1.000
_cell.length_c   1.000
_cell.angle_alpha   90.00
_cell.angle_beta   90.00
_cell.angle_gamma   90.00
#
_symmetry.space_group_name_H-M   'P 1'
#
loop_
_entity.id
_entity.type
_entity.pdbx_description
1 polymer ?
#
loop_
_entity_poly.entity_id
_entity_poly.type
_entity_poly.pdbx_seq_one_letter_code
_entity_poly.pdbx_strand_id
1 'polypeptide(L)'
;MKTRSQITFASLALLVAGSSLLYTTPTLIVKAEPTQSLSSSVQTSTQRDRNSVKQAVRDTLQLGFPGILAITSEGGKTWSYAAGVANLSSKKPMKTDFRFRIGSVTKTFTATVVLQLAEEKRLNLDDSIEKWLPGVIQG
;
A
#
# COMPACT_ATOMS: atom_id res chain seq x y z
N MET A 1 35.75 -13.47 -30.77
CA MET A 1 36.05 -12.35 -29.86
C MET A 1 34.77 -11.65 -29.42
N LYS A 2 34.33 -11.89 -28.19
CA LYS A 2 33.67 -10.99 -27.22
C LYS A 2 32.91 -11.87 -26.23
N THR A 3 33.41 -11.85 -25.01
CA THR A 3 33.21 -12.80 -23.93
C THR A 3 31.97 -12.48 -23.10
N ARG A 4 31.30 -13.55 -22.65
CA ARG A 4 30.21 -13.56 -21.67
C ARG A 4 30.69 -12.99 -20.32
N SER A 5 29.89 -12.13 -19.70
CA SER A 5 30.04 -11.76 -18.29
C SER A 5 29.04 -12.55 -17.45
N GLN A 6 29.55 -13.40 -16.56
CA GLN A 6 28.81 -14.08 -15.50
C GLN A 6 29.23 -13.39 -14.18
N ILE A 7 28.25 -12.92 -13.40
CA ILE A 7 28.52 -12.31 -12.09
C ILE A 7 28.38 -13.39 -11.03
N THR A 8 29.52 -13.85 -10.53
CA THR A 8 29.64 -14.85 -9.46
C THR A 8 29.45 -14.18 -8.10
N PHE A 9 28.55 -14.73 -7.28
CA PHE A 9 28.42 -14.42 -5.85
C PHE A 9 29.68 -14.86 -5.10
N ALA A 10 30.25 -13.97 -4.29
CA ALA A 10 31.30 -14.32 -3.33
C ALA A 10 31.02 -13.62 -1.99
N SER A 11 30.54 -14.41 -1.05
CA SER A 11 30.50 -14.13 0.37
C SER A 11 31.93 -13.94 0.89
N LEU A 12 32.18 -12.88 1.68
CA LEU A 12 33.43 -12.73 2.42
C LEU A 12 33.11 -12.44 3.89
N ALA A 13 33.14 -13.50 4.69
CA ALA A 13 33.29 -13.42 6.13
C ALA A 13 34.74 -13.03 6.44
N LEU A 14 34.96 -11.90 7.12
CA LEU A 14 36.27 -11.51 7.60
C LEU A 14 36.30 -11.60 9.13
N LEU A 15 36.96 -12.65 9.60
CA LEU A 15 37.36 -12.88 10.98
C LEU A 15 38.76 -12.29 11.13
N VAL A 16 38.91 -11.17 11.85
CA VAL A 16 40.22 -10.64 12.26
C VAL A 16 40.29 -10.71 13.77
N ALA A 17 41.20 -11.55 14.25
CA ALA A 17 41.61 -11.65 15.63
C ALA A 17 42.66 -10.57 15.95
N GLY A 18 42.55 -9.98 17.15
CA GLY A 18 43.69 -9.56 17.97
C GLY A 18 44.33 -8.20 17.69
N SER A 19 44.03 -7.21 18.54
CA SER A 19 45.05 -6.33 19.15
C SER A 19 44.45 -5.58 20.33
N SER A 20 44.93 -5.89 21.52
CA SER A 20 44.56 -5.23 22.78
C SER A 20 45.15 -3.82 22.82
N LEU A 21 44.31 -2.79 22.78
CA LEU A 21 44.66 -1.45 23.26
C LEU A 21 43.69 -1.07 24.38
N LEU A 22 44.25 -0.91 25.57
CA LEU A 22 43.59 -0.38 26.75
C LEU A 22 43.24 1.10 26.50
N TYR A 23 42.00 1.38 26.10
CA TYR A 23 41.41 2.70 26.23
C TYR A 23 40.36 2.67 27.33
N THR A 24 40.65 3.43 28.38
CA THR A 24 39.74 3.80 29.47
C THR A 24 38.47 4.45 28.89
N THR A 25 37.32 3.80 29.08
CA THR A 25 36.01 4.40 28.77
C THR A 25 35.54 5.22 29.96
N PRO A 26 35.18 6.51 29.82
CA PRO A 26 34.39 7.19 30.83
C PRO A 26 33.01 6.50 30.88
N THR A 27 32.66 5.97 32.05
CA THR A 27 31.33 5.42 32.33
C THR A 27 30.33 6.58 32.30
N LEU A 28 29.68 6.79 31.16
CA LEU A 28 28.41 7.52 31.15
C LEU A 28 27.37 6.59 31.75
N ILE A 29 26.91 6.94 32.95
CA ILE A 29 25.69 6.36 33.52
C ILE A 29 24.55 6.77 32.59
N VAL A 30 24.23 5.91 31.62
CA VAL A 30 22.96 5.97 30.91
C VAL A 30 21.91 5.56 31.92
N LYS A 31 21.25 6.54 32.53
CA LYS A 31 20.01 6.34 33.27
C LYS A 31 19.04 5.69 32.28
N ALA A 32 18.66 4.44 32.53
CA ALA A 32 17.64 3.77 31.73
C ALA A 32 16.34 4.57 31.83
N GLU A 33 16.06 5.38 30.81
CA GLU A 33 14.77 6.01 30.64
C GLU A 33 13.74 4.90 30.35
N PRO A 34 12.53 4.96 30.93
CA PRO A 34 11.56 3.90 30.78
C PRO A 34 11.22 3.70 29.29
N THR A 35 11.19 2.44 28.84
CA THR A 35 10.74 1.96 27.52
C THR A 35 9.28 2.38 27.16
N GLN A 36 8.62 3.17 28.00
CA GLN A 36 7.24 3.67 27.83
C GLN A 36 7.10 4.81 26.80
N SER A 37 8.19 5.50 26.44
CA SER A 37 8.12 6.68 25.56
C SER A 37 7.84 6.34 24.09
N LEU A 38 8.38 5.22 23.58
CA LEU A 38 8.23 4.81 22.17
C LEU A 38 6.81 4.32 21.84
N SER A 39 6.17 3.58 22.74
CA SER A 39 4.78 3.14 22.52
C SER A 39 3.81 4.31 22.55
N SER A 40 4.05 5.29 23.42
CA SER A 40 3.20 6.47 23.56
C SER A 40 3.34 7.42 22.36
N SER A 41 4.54 7.59 21.81
CA SER A 41 4.77 8.43 20.63
C SER A 41 4.15 7.85 19.36
N VAL A 42 4.26 6.52 19.15
CA VAL A 42 3.63 5.82 18.01
C VAL A 42 2.11 5.78 18.13
N GLN A 43 1.57 5.60 19.33
CA GLN A 43 0.11 5.69 19.53
C GLN A 43 -0.40 7.10 19.26
N THR A 44 0.35 8.12 19.68
CA THR A 44 -0.02 9.52 19.45
C THR A 44 0.07 9.91 17.97
N SER A 45 1.09 9.46 17.23
CA SER A 45 1.20 9.71 15.80
C SER A 45 0.08 9.04 15.02
N THR A 46 -0.17 7.74 15.25
CA THR A 46 -1.26 7.04 14.56
C THR A 46 -2.64 7.60 14.89
N GLN A 47 -2.85 8.14 16.09
CA GLN A 47 -4.09 8.82 16.46
C GLN A 47 -4.22 10.18 15.75
N ARG A 48 -3.12 10.94 15.65
CA ARG A 48 -3.06 12.20 14.88
C ARG A 48 -3.38 11.95 13.40
N ASP A 49 -2.80 10.91 12.81
CA ASP A 49 -3.01 10.54 11.41
C ASP A 49 -4.46 10.10 11.16
N ARG A 50 -5.08 9.38 12.10
CA ARG A 50 -6.50 9.03 11.99
C ARG A 50 -7.42 10.25 12.02
N ASN A 51 -7.11 11.22 12.87
CA ASN A 51 -7.90 12.45 12.98
C ASN A 51 -7.77 13.30 11.71
N SER A 52 -6.58 13.37 11.11
CA SER A 52 -6.39 14.09 9.84
C SER A 52 -7.14 13.41 8.70
N VAL A 53 -7.13 12.07 8.59
CA VAL A 53 -7.94 11.33 7.61
C VAL A 53 -9.43 11.58 7.84
N LYS A 54 -9.90 11.52 9.09
CA LYS A 54 -11.31 11.81 9.42
C LYS A 54 -11.73 13.22 9.03
N GLN A 55 -10.83 14.20 9.22
CA GLN A 55 -11.07 15.58 8.83
C GLN A 55 -11.13 15.71 7.30
N ALA A 56 -10.17 15.14 6.56
CA ALA A 56 -10.17 15.14 5.10
C ALA A 56 -11.42 14.48 4.50
N VAL A 57 -11.87 13.36 5.05
CA VAL A 57 -13.11 12.69 4.64
C VAL A 57 -14.32 13.62 4.82
N ARG A 58 -14.39 14.38 5.92
CA ARG A 58 -15.48 15.35 6.14
C ARG A 58 -15.38 16.55 5.22
N ASP A 59 -14.19 17.09 5.03
CA ASP A 59 -13.95 18.28 4.20
C ASP A 59 -14.25 18.01 2.73
N THR A 60 -14.14 16.75 2.28
CA THR A 60 -14.57 16.33 0.94
C THR A 60 -16.06 16.66 0.68
N LEU A 61 -16.91 16.65 1.71
CA LEU A 61 -18.33 17.01 1.55
C LEU A 61 -18.51 18.48 1.14
N GLN A 62 -17.57 19.37 1.50
CA GLN A 62 -17.60 20.78 1.14
C GLN A 62 -17.42 21.00 -0.38
N LEU A 63 -16.95 19.98 -1.11
CA LEU A 63 -16.84 19.98 -2.57
C LEU A 63 -18.17 19.65 -3.28
N GLY A 64 -19.27 19.48 -2.54
CA GLY A 64 -20.60 19.22 -3.09
C GLY A 64 -20.99 17.74 -3.21
N PHE A 65 -20.23 16.83 -2.58
CA PHE A 65 -20.58 15.41 -2.53
C PHE A 65 -21.60 15.12 -1.40
N PRO A 66 -22.70 14.38 -1.65
CA PRO A 66 -23.69 14.08 -0.61
C PRO A 66 -23.17 13.23 0.56
N GLY A 67 -22.25 12.32 0.27
CA GLY A 67 -21.70 11.39 1.25
C GLY A 67 -20.45 10.70 0.72
N ILE A 68 -19.66 10.17 1.63
CA ILE A 68 -18.38 9.50 1.36
C ILE A 68 -18.17 8.38 2.36
N LEU A 69 -17.52 7.30 1.91
CA LEU A 69 -16.98 6.26 2.76
C LEU A 69 -15.53 5.96 2.35
N ALA A 70 -14.69 5.60 3.31
CA ALA A 70 -13.31 5.19 3.08
C ALA A 70 -12.91 4.12 4.11
N ILE A 71 -12.03 3.21 3.70
CA ILE A 71 -11.45 2.19 4.57
C ILE A 71 -9.95 2.15 4.29
N THR A 72 -9.13 2.21 5.34
CA THR A 72 -7.67 2.02 5.27
C THR A 72 -7.29 0.74 6.00
N SER A 73 -6.27 0.03 5.48
CA SER A 73 -5.72 -1.17 6.11
C SER A 73 -4.21 -1.08 6.14
N GLU A 74 -3.62 -1.16 7.33
CA GLU A 74 -2.18 -1.07 7.56
C GLU A 74 -1.76 -1.99 8.71
N GLY A 75 -0.73 -2.81 8.51
CA GLY A 75 -0.22 -3.72 9.54
C GLY A 75 -1.28 -4.68 10.11
N GLY A 76 -2.22 -5.14 9.29
CA GLY A 76 -3.34 -6.01 9.70
C GLY A 76 -4.46 -5.30 10.46
N LYS A 77 -4.39 -3.98 10.65
CA LYS A 77 -5.44 -3.17 11.29
C LYS A 77 -6.23 -2.43 10.23
N THR A 78 -7.54 -2.34 10.43
CA THR A 78 -8.46 -1.65 9.52
C THR A 78 -9.14 -0.48 10.24
N TRP A 79 -9.24 0.65 9.56
CA TRP A 79 -10.00 1.82 10.02
C TRP A 79 -11.02 2.22 8.96
N SER A 80 -12.24 2.53 9.39
CA SER A 80 -13.36 2.85 8.52
C SER A 80 -13.90 4.25 8.82
N TYR A 81 -14.26 4.97 7.77
CA TYR A 81 -14.70 6.35 7.82
C TYR A 81 -15.94 6.52 6.94
N ALA A 82 -16.97 7.19 7.44
CA ALA A 82 -18.10 7.63 6.64
C ALA A 82 -18.56 9.02 7.09
N ALA A 83 -19.03 9.82 6.14
CA ALA A 83 -19.60 11.13 6.38
C ALA A 83 -20.71 11.44 5.38
N GLY A 84 -21.63 12.32 5.77
CA GLY A 84 -22.76 12.74 4.93
C GLY A 84 -23.88 11.70 4.84
N VAL A 85 -24.63 11.75 3.74
CA VAL A 85 -25.84 10.95 3.51
C VAL A 85 -25.72 10.14 2.21
N ALA A 86 -26.28 8.94 2.22
CA ALA A 86 -26.41 8.09 1.04
C ALA A 86 -27.63 8.47 0.17
N ASN A 87 -28.56 9.26 0.71
CA ASN A 87 -29.73 9.74 -0.02
C ASN A 87 -30.09 11.17 0.41
N LEU A 88 -30.19 12.08 -0.55
CA LEU A 88 -30.45 13.51 -0.30
C LEU A 88 -31.87 13.82 0.18
N SER A 89 -32.86 12.99 -0.21
CA SER A 89 -34.26 13.16 0.15
C SER A 89 -34.55 12.54 1.52
N SER A 90 -34.30 11.25 1.70
CA SER A 90 -34.55 10.56 2.97
C SER A 90 -33.55 10.87 4.07
N LYS A 91 -32.46 11.59 3.74
CA LYS A 91 -31.33 11.89 4.64
C LYS A 91 -30.71 10.64 5.27
N LYS A 92 -30.85 9.47 4.63
CA LYS A 92 -30.27 8.21 5.11
C LYS A 92 -28.75 8.38 5.28
N PRO A 93 -28.18 8.14 6.47
CA PRO A 93 -26.75 8.29 6.69
C PRO A 93 -25.91 7.38 5.80
N MET A 94 -24.74 7.87 5.38
CA MET A 94 -23.73 7.04 4.72
C MET A 94 -23.17 6.00 5.71
N LYS A 95 -22.92 4.77 5.25
CA LYS A 95 -22.29 3.70 6.04
C LYS A 95 -21.10 3.12 5.30
N THR A 96 -20.13 2.60 6.05
CA THR A 96 -18.84 2.12 5.54
C THR A 96 -18.94 0.80 4.78
N ASP A 97 -20.02 0.05 4.98
CA ASP A 97 -20.30 -1.26 4.38
C ASP A 97 -21.22 -1.19 3.15
N PHE A 98 -21.56 0.02 2.69
CA PHE A 98 -22.38 0.19 1.50
C PHE A 98 -21.61 -0.16 0.22
N ARG A 99 -22.32 -0.82 -0.69
CA ARG A 99 -21.84 -1.12 -2.03
C ARG A 99 -22.06 0.09 -2.94
N PHE A 100 -21.10 0.35 -3.82
CA PHE A 100 -21.20 1.38 -4.85
C PHE A 100 -20.64 0.87 -6.18
N ARG A 101 -20.99 1.54 -7.27
CA ARG A 101 -20.45 1.23 -8.60
C ARG A 101 -19.01 1.73 -8.66
N ILE A 102 -18.06 0.83 -8.88
CA ILE A 102 -16.63 1.12 -8.79
C ILE A 102 -16.04 1.77 -10.07
N GLY A 103 -16.82 1.87 -11.15
CA GLY A 103 -16.40 2.53 -12.39
C GLY A 103 -15.12 1.93 -12.98
N SER A 104 -14.16 2.78 -13.35
CA SER A 104 -12.91 2.36 -14.00
C SER A 104 -12.03 1.41 -13.18
N VAL A 105 -12.28 1.24 -11.87
CA VAL A 105 -11.61 0.20 -11.07
C VAL A 105 -11.87 -1.21 -11.65
N THR A 106 -12.99 -1.43 -12.35
CA THR A 106 -13.26 -2.67 -13.08
C THR A 106 -12.15 -3.05 -14.07
N LYS A 107 -11.44 -2.07 -14.66
CA LYS A 107 -10.32 -2.35 -15.60
C LYS A 107 -9.21 -3.17 -14.95
N THR A 108 -8.93 -2.96 -13.67
CA THR A 108 -7.95 -3.76 -12.94
C THR A 108 -8.39 -5.22 -12.88
N PHE A 109 -9.68 -5.48 -12.64
CA PHE A 109 -10.21 -6.86 -12.65
C PHE A 109 -10.11 -7.50 -14.04
N THR A 110 -10.49 -6.77 -15.10
CA THR A 110 -10.34 -7.26 -16.49
C THR A 110 -8.88 -7.55 -16.83
N ALA A 111 -7.98 -6.63 -16.48
CA ALA A 111 -6.55 -6.81 -16.71
C ALA A 111 -6.00 -8.03 -15.96
N THR A 112 -6.42 -8.25 -14.70
CA THR A 112 -6.05 -9.46 -13.94
C THR A 112 -6.46 -10.73 -14.66
N VAL A 113 -7.68 -10.80 -15.20
CA VAL A 113 -8.12 -11.98 -15.97
C VAL A 113 -7.27 -12.18 -17.23
N VAL A 114 -6.99 -11.11 -17.98
CA VAL A 114 -6.13 -11.19 -19.17
C VAL A 114 -4.73 -11.67 -18.82
N LEU A 115 -4.15 -11.16 -17.74
CA LEU A 115 -2.82 -11.57 -17.27
C LEU A 115 -2.79 -13.02 -16.77
N GLN A 116 -3.85 -13.49 -16.12
CA GLN A 116 -3.99 -14.90 -15.74
C GLN A 116 -4.06 -15.79 -16.98
N LEU A 117 -4.83 -15.41 -18.01
CA LEU A 117 -4.87 -16.16 -19.27
C LEU A 117 -3.52 -16.19 -19.99
N ALA A 118 -2.73 -15.11 -19.89
CA ALA A 118 -1.37 -15.08 -20.43
C ALA A 118 -0.43 -16.04 -19.67
N GLU A 119 -0.52 -16.08 -18.35
CA GLU A 119 0.23 -17.03 -17.50
C GLU A 119 -0.14 -18.48 -17.82
N GLU A 120 -1.43 -18.76 -18.01
CA GLU A 120 -1.97 -20.05 -18.45
C GLU A 120 -1.62 -20.38 -19.92
N LYS A 121 -0.88 -19.51 -20.62
CA LYS A 121 -0.52 -19.62 -22.05
C LYS A 121 -1.72 -19.75 -22.99
N ARG A 122 -2.87 -19.22 -22.58
CA ARG A 122 -4.11 -19.20 -23.35
C ARG A 122 -4.19 -18.03 -24.31
N LEU A 123 -3.38 -17.01 -24.10
CA LEU A 123 -3.10 -15.92 -25.04
C LEU A 123 -1.66 -15.43 -24.84
N ASN A 124 -1.10 -14.73 -25.83
CA ASN A 124 0.11 -13.95 -25.61
C ASN A 124 -0.25 -12.46 -25.57
N LEU A 125 0.41 -11.70 -24.68
CA LEU A 125 0.17 -10.26 -24.57
C LEU A 125 0.55 -9.49 -25.84
N ASP A 126 1.46 -10.05 -26.64
CA ASP A 126 1.93 -9.49 -27.92
C ASP A 126 1.18 -10.07 -29.14
N ASP A 127 0.15 -10.90 -28.94
CA ASP A 127 -0.69 -11.34 -30.05
C ASP A 127 -1.38 -10.12 -30.71
N SER A 128 -1.42 -10.06 -32.04
CA SER A 128 -2.34 -9.14 -32.73
C SER A 128 -3.78 -9.41 -32.29
N ILE A 129 -4.55 -8.33 -32.10
CA ILE A 129 -5.97 -8.44 -31.75
C ILE A 129 -6.80 -9.10 -32.86
N GLU A 130 -6.33 -9.08 -34.12
CA GLU A 130 -7.00 -9.71 -35.26
C GLU A 130 -7.08 -11.24 -35.06
N LYS A 131 -6.05 -11.83 -34.45
CA LYS A 131 -6.01 -13.27 -34.12
C LYS A 131 -7.20 -13.69 -33.25
N TRP A 132 -7.63 -12.82 -32.34
CA TRP A 132 -8.68 -13.10 -31.37
C TRP A 132 -10.06 -12.60 -31.80
N LEU A 133 -10.11 -11.52 -32.60
CA LEU A 133 -11.32 -10.85 -33.04
C LEU A 133 -11.28 -10.55 -34.56
N PRO A 134 -11.24 -11.59 -35.42
CA PRO A 134 -11.07 -11.42 -36.85
C PRO A 134 -12.23 -10.61 -37.45
N GLY A 135 -11.88 -9.59 -38.25
CA GLY A 135 -12.85 -8.73 -38.94
C GLY A 135 -13.54 -7.66 -38.07
N VAL A 136 -13.21 -7.55 -36.79
CA VAL A 136 -13.74 -6.48 -35.92
C VAL A 136 -12.84 -5.27 -35.90
N ILE A 137 -11.53 -5.48 -35.66
CA ILE A 137 -10.50 -4.45 -35.66
C ILE A 137 -9.30 -5.03 -36.40
N GLN A 138 -8.71 -4.25 -37.30
CA GLN A 138 -7.48 -4.61 -38.02
C GLN A 138 -6.29 -3.92 -37.32
N GLY A 139 -5.23 -4.67 -37.02
CA GLY A 139 -4.07 -4.17 -36.29
C GLY A 139 -2.90 -5.15 -36.26
#